data_AF-Q11ZK6-F1
#
_entry.id   AF-Q11ZK6-F1
#
_cell.length_a   1.000
_cell.length_b   1.000
_cell.length_c   1.000
_cell.angle_alpha   90.00
_cell.angle_beta   90.00
_cell.angle_gamma   90.00
#
_symmetry.space_group_name_H-M   'P 1'
#
loop_
_entity.id
_entity.type
_entity.pdbx_description
1 polymer ?
#
loop_
_entity_poly.entity_id
_entity_poly.type
_entity_poly.pdbx_seq_one_letter_code
_entity_poly.pdbx_strand_id
1 'polypeptide(L)'
;MAVTPGMGARAGLARVESGDWRLRLSALIAKHCKTKVKGDSRTTSHITQKRAFQNVMHVFEWLRRELGFTRLANPMSLDERHFKALAGHIRAKVERGDFGPAQAAGYATYCRHLARWIGKPEFVTVFSETLGRSVCKRQLVAQVDKSWEGNGLDPDKLILEVARFERWVGLVLLAQHAFGLRKMEALRLRPMRDIGPARVAGTGEADWSMVHIHLVDGTKGGRPRVVDVSDPLGVSAALLLREEIKHLDDREFLPPPQFTLAQNQYRYESVMARFGITKKALGVTGHGLRAGFACDRLEAAGITPTVRGGDGQHADPVHQLVTYKQLTEAMGHGRISVVGAYAGAVSPYSARKKAKADATARRLAEIEALGPLQPVEGACSESTPSELRSPEATPTEQIPVPASPAQGVSP
;
A
#
# COMPACT_ATOMS: atom_id res chain seq x y z
N MET A 1 -53.04 -40.21 -15.21
CA MET A 1 -53.09 -41.08 -14.01
C MET A 1 -51.67 -41.46 -13.64
N ALA A 2 -51.41 -41.54 -12.34
CA ALA A 2 -50.11 -41.39 -11.70
C ALA A 2 -49.05 -42.40 -12.13
N VAL A 3 -47.84 -41.90 -12.44
CA VAL A 3 -46.60 -42.67 -12.43
C VAL A 3 -45.81 -42.22 -11.20
N THR A 4 -45.61 -43.16 -10.29
CA THR A 4 -44.80 -43.04 -9.08
C THR A 4 -43.34 -42.73 -9.41
N PRO A 5 -42.67 -41.77 -8.74
CA PRO A 5 -41.23 -41.61 -8.86
C PRO A 5 -40.51 -42.59 -7.93
N GLY A 6 -39.64 -43.40 -8.52
CA GLY A 6 -38.79 -44.36 -7.83
C GLY A 6 -37.84 -43.71 -6.82
N MET A 7 -37.70 -44.41 -5.70
CA MET A 7 -36.66 -44.25 -4.69
C MET A 7 -35.28 -44.29 -5.36
N GLY A 8 -34.62 -43.14 -5.48
CA GLY A 8 -33.30 -43.08 -6.12
C GLY A 8 -32.60 -41.74 -6.01
N ALA A 9 -32.76 -41.00 -4.90
CA ALA A 9 -32.10 -39.70 -4.74
C ALA A 9 -31.73 -39.39 -3.27
N ARG A 10 -31.25 -40.38 -2.52
CA ARG A 10 -30.73 -40.18 -1.15
C ARG A 10 -29.30 -40.70 -0.90
N ALA A 11 -28.57 -41.07 -1.96
CA ALA A 11 -27.21 -41.60 -1.85
C ALA A 11 -26.13 -40.71 -2.51
N GLY A 12 -26.33 -39.39 -2.54
CA GLY A 12 -25.37 -38.43 -3.13
C GLY A 12 -24.75 -37.41 -2.16
N LEU A 13 -25.18 -37.39 -0.90
CA LEU A 13 -24.74 -36.41 0.11
C LEU A 13 -23.93 -37.02 1.26
N ALA A 14 -23.61 -38.31 1.19
CA ALA A 14 -22.85 -39.03 2.19
C ALA A 14 -21.60 -39.67 1.58
N ARG A 15 -20.61 -38.84 1.21
CA ARG A 15 -19.19 -39.18 1.05
C ARG A 15 -18.35 -37.91 0.73
N VAL A 16 -18.38 -36.92 1.63
CA VAL A 16 -17.34 -35.88 1.71
C VAL A 16 -16.48 -36.14 2.94
N GLU A 17 -16.02 -37.38 3.06
CA GLU A 17 -15.05 -37.81 4.07
C GLU A 17 -13.78 -38.27 3.34
N SER A 18 -13.03 -37.31 2.80
CA SER A 18 -11.59 -37.48 2.57
C SER A 18 -10.87 -36.12 2.54
N GLY A 19 -9.90 -35.97 3.45
CA GLY A 19 -8.59 -35.32 3.31
C GLY A 19 -8.37 -33.92 2.72
N ASP A 20 -9.23 -33.35 1.87
CA ASP A 20 -8.86 -32.16 1.10
C ASP A 20 -9.13 -30.86 1.87
N TRP A 21 -8.09 -30.43 2.61
CA TRP A 21 -8.07 -29.16 3.31
C TRP A 21 -8.34 -27.97 2.39
N ARG A 22 -8.00 -28.04 1.10
CA ARG A 22 -8.25 -26.95 0.15
C ARG A 22 -9.75 -26.78 -0.09
N LEU A 23 -10.50 -27.86 -0.22
CA LEU A 23 -11.94 -27.80 -0.38
C LEU A 23 -12.61 -27.18 0.86
N ARG A 24 -12.23 -27.64 2.05
CA ARG A 24 -12.75 -27.11 3.34
C ARG A 24 -12.42 -25.63 3.53
N LEU A 25 -11.19 -25.23 3.21
CA LEU A 25 -10.76 -23.85 3.32
C LEU A 25 -11.44 -22.95 2.27
N SER A 26 -11.61 -23.45 1.04
CA SER A 26 -12.35 -22.76 -0.02
C SER A 26 -13.79 -22.46 0.39
N ALA A 27 -14.47 -23.45 0.98
CA ALA A 27 -15.83 -23.29 1.50
C ALA A 27 -15.90 -22.24 2.62
N LEU A 28 -14.93 -22.25 3.54
CA LEU A 28 -14.83 -21.24 4.60
C LEU A 28 -14.64 -19.83 4.03
N ILE A 29 -13.71 -19.65 3.08
CA ILE A 29 -13.45 -18.37 2.42
C ILE A 29 -14.72 -17.88 1.69
N ALA A 30 -15.37 -18.74 0.92
CA ALA A 30 -16.58 -18.41 0.17
C ALA A 30 -17.74 -17.98 1.07
N LYS A 31 -17.85 -18.55 2.28
CA LYS A 31 -18.85 -18.16 3.29
C LYS A 31 -18.62 -16.74 3.82
N HIS A 32 -17.36 -16.31 3.98
CA HIS A 32 -17.03 -15.07 4.69
C HIS A 32 -16.58 -13.89 3.80
N CYS A 33 -16.18 -14.11 2.55
CA CYS A 33 -15.64 -13.05 1.69
C CYS A 33 -16.66 -12.32 0.81
N LYS A 34 -17.95 -12.68 0.84
CA LYS A 34 -18.97 -12.10 -0.06
C LYS A 34 -19.35 -10.66 0.28
N THR A 35 -19.34 -10.27 1.56
CA THR A 35 -19.77 -8.94 2.03
C THR A 35 -18.64 -8.18 2.73
N LYS A 36 -18.61 -6.85 2.60
CA LYS A 36 -17.53 -6.01 3.16
C LYS A 36 -17.59 -5.89 4.68
N VAL A 37 -18.80 -5.86 5.25
CA VAL A 37 -19.09 -5.78 6.69
C VAL A 37 -20.38 -6.58 6.94
N LYS A 38 -20.52 -7.19 8.12
CA LYS A 38 -21.77 -7.83 8.55
C LYS A 38 -22.87 -6.76 8.56
N GLY A 39 -23.84 -6.85 7.64
CA GLY A 39 -24.94 -5.88 7.48
C GLY A 39 -24.79 -4.85 6.35
N ASP A 40 -23.67 -4.82 5.62
CA ASP A 40 -23.52 -3.99 4.41
C ASP A 40 -23.99 -4.79 3.18
N SER A 41 -24.92 -4.22 2.40
CA SER A 41 -25.40 -4.78 1.13
C SER A 41 -24.36 -4.72 0.01
N ARG A 42 -23.25 -3.98 0.20
CA ARG A 42 -22.18 -3.90 -0.79
C ARG A 42 -21.32 -5.16 -0.81
N THR A 43 -21.41 -5.87 -1.94
CA THR A 43 -20.55 -7.00 -2.28
C THR A 43 -19.08 -6.59 -2.31
N THR A 44 -18.23 -7.43 -1.74
CA THR A 44 -16.77 -7.29 -1.83
C THR A 44 -16.31 -7.48 -3.28
N SER A 45 -15.42 -6.63 -3.80
CA SER A 45 -14.99 -6.75 -5.20
C SER A 45 -14.32 -8.09 -5.49
N HIS A 46 -14.52 -8.65 -6.70
CA HIS A 46 -13.95 -9.94 -7.12
C HIS A 46 -12.43 -10.03 -6.89
N ILE A 47 -11.68 -8.95 -7.16
CA ILE A 47 -10.23 -8.92 -6.93
C ILE A 47 -9.88 -9.04 -5.45
N THR A 48 -10.70 -8.47 -4.56
CA THR A 48 -10.51 -8.57 -3.10
C THR A 48 -10.82 -9.98 -2.63
N GLN A 49 -11.87 -10.61 -3.17
CA GLN A 49 -12.19 -12.01 -2.89
C GLN A 49 -11.07 -12.95 -3.37
N LYS A 50 -10.55 -12.75 -4.59
CA LYS A 50 -9.41 -13.51 -5.12
C LYS A 50 -8.16 -13.38 -4.26
N ARG A 51 -7.83 -12.16 -3.81
CA ARG A 51 -6.69 -11.92 -2.89
C ARG A 51 -6.90 -12.59 -1.53
N ALA A 52 -8.12 -12.53 -1.00
CA ALA A 52 -8.43 -13.21 0.25
C ALA A 52 -8.25 -14.72 0.12
N PHE A 53 -8.77 -15.29 -0.98
CA PHE A 53 -8.59 -16.69 -1.29
C PHE A 53 -7.11 -17.09 -1.35
N GLN A 54 -6.32 -16.39 -2.17
CA GLN A 54 -4.89 -16.69 -2.34
C GLN A 54 -4.10 -16.58 -1.04
N ASN A 55 -4.31 -15.50 -0.26
CA ASN A 55 -3.56 -15.30 0.97
C ASN A 55 -3.94 -16.29 2.07
N VAL A 56 -5.22 -16.63 2.20
CA VAL A 56 -5.65 -17.61 3.19
C VAL A 56 -5.17 -19.01 2.82
N MET A 57 -5.19 -19.36 1.52
CA MET A 57 -4.59 -20.60 1.02
C MET A 57 -3.10 -20.69 1.34
N HIS A 58 -2.32 -19.63 1.06
CA HIS A 58 -0.90 -19.59 1.40
C HIS A 58 -0.63 -19.71 2.90
N VAL A 59 -1.39 -19.01 3.74
CA VAL A 59 -1.26 -19.09 5.20
C VAL A 59 -1.45 -20.53 5.69
N PHE A 60 -2.45 -21.24 5.15
CA PHE A 60 -2.70 -22.63 5.52
C PHE A 60 -1.66 -23.59 4.94
N GLU A 61 -1.15 -23.30 3.74
CA GLU A 61 -0.06 -24.05 3.13
C GLU A 61 1.24 -23.94 3.94
N TRP A 62 1.56 -22.76 4.50
CA TRP A 62 2.68 -22.61 5.44
C TRP A 62 2.56 -23.52 6.64
N LEU A 63 1.38 -23.57 7.27
CA LEU A 63 1.16 -24.48 8.40
C LEU A 63 1.51 -25.93 8.02
N ARG A 64 1.05 -26.38 6.84
CA ARG A 64 1.22 -27.77 6.41
C ARG A 64 2.61 -28.10 5.88
N ARG A 65 3.26 -27.18 5.15
CA ARG A 65 4.50 -27.45 4.40
C ARG A 65 5.74 -26.88 5.05
N GLU A 66 5.64 -25.73 5.71
CA GLU A 66 6.79 -25.01 6.27
C GLU A 66 6.85 -25.11 7.80
N LEU A 67 5.72 -25.35 8.48
CA LEU A 67 5.62 -25.30 9.94
C LEU A 67 5.31 -26.65 10.60
N GLY A 68 5.41 -27.75 9.86
CA GLY A 68 5.32 -29.10 10.41
C GLY A 68 3.91 -29.63 10.71
N PHE A 69 2.85 -28.87 10.46
CA PHE A 69 1.46 -29.30 10.69
C PHE A 69 0.89 -30.11 9.51
N THR A 70 1.63 -31.12 9.03
CA THR A 70 1.31 -31.91 7.81
C THR A 70 -0.03 -32.63 7.86
N ARG A 71 -0.55 -32.94 9.05
CA ARG A 71 -1.85 -33.61 9.26
C ARG A 71 -3.03 -32.64 9.44
N LEU A 72 -2.80 -31.33 9.39
CA LEU A 72 -3.86 -30.32 9.56
C LEU A 72 -4.81 -30.29 8.35
N ALA A 73 -5.89 -31.07 8.38
CA ALA A 73 -6.85 -31.16 7.28
C ALA A 73 -8.08 -30.25 7.44
N ASN A 74 -8.49 -29.99 8.68
CA ASN A 74 -9.69 -29.22 8.98
C ASN A 74 -9.30 -27.81 9.50
N PRO A 75 -9.68 -26.72 8.80
CA PRO A 75 -9.43 -25.36 9.29
C PRO A 75 -10.02 -25.06 10.67
N MET A 76 -11.11 -25.73 11.06
CA MET A 76 -11.72 -25.55 12.38
C MET A 76 -10.85 -26.11 13.52
N SER A 77 -9.88 -26.98 13.20
CA SER A 77 -8.93 -27.55 14.15
C SER A 77 -7.76 -26.63 14.47
N LEU A 78 -7.68 -25.45 13.84
CA LEU A 78 -6.69 -24.43 14.19
C LEU A 78 -6.86 -24.02 15.66
N ASP A 79 -5.76 -23.99 16.37
CA ASP A 79 -5.66 -23.68 17.81
C ASP A 79 -4.49 -22.70 18.03
N GLU A 80 -4.22 -22.37 19.30
CA GLU A 80 -3.23 -21.37 19.69
C GLU A 80 -1.82 -21.59 19.11
N ARG A 81 -1.31 -22.83 19.13
CA ARG A 81 0.04 -23.15 18.62
C ARG A 81 0.19 -22.84 17.13
N HIS A 82 -0.87 -22.98 16.34
CA HIS A 82 -0.84 -22.66 14.92
C HIS A 82 -0.71 -21.15 14.68
N PHE A 83 -1.43 -20.33 15.46
CA PHE A 83 -1.34 -18.88 15.36
C PHE A 83 -0.01 -18.32 15.88
N LYS A 84 0.53 -18.91 16.96
CA LYS A 84 1.90 -18.60 17.41
C LYS A 84 2.94 -18.94 16.33
N ALA A 85 2.83 -20.13 15.71
CA ALA A 85 3.73 -20.54 14.63
C ALA A 85 3.63 -19.61 13.41
N LEU A 86 2.43 -19.23 12.98
CA LEU A 86 2.24 -18.28 11.87
C LEU A 86 2.83 -16.90 12.17
N ALA A 87 2.66 -16.40 13.40
CA ALA A 87 3.23 -15.12 13.81
C ALA A 87 4.77 -15.16 13.78
N GLY A 88 5.36 -16.20 14.36
CA GLY A 88 6.81 -16.43 14.31
C GLY A 88 7.33 -16.58 12.88
N HIS A 89 6.59 -17.26 12.01
CA HIS A 89 6.95 -17.45 10.61
C HIS A 89 6.96 -16.14 9.81
N ILE A 90 5.93 -15.30 9.98
CA ILE A 90 5.88 -13.98 9.33
C ILE A 90 7.02 -13.11 9.83
N ARG A 91 7.29 -13.11 11.15
CA ARG A 91 8.42 -12.39 11.74
C ARG A 91 9.74 -12.84 11.12
N ALA A 92 10.00 -14.15 11.10
CA ALA A 92 11.24 -14.70 10.55
C ALA A 92 11.41 -14.39 9.05
N LYS A 93 10.32 -14.37 8.26
CA LYS A 93 10.38 -13.92 6.86
C LYS A 93 10.69 -12.44 6.71
N VAL A 94 10.27 -11.58 7.65
CA VAL A 94 10.67 -10.16 7.65
C VAL A 94 12.13 -10.01 8.06
N GLU A 95 12.58 -10.72 9.09
CA GLU A 95 13.96 -10.69 9.59
C GLU A 95 14.97 -11.16 8.53
N ARG A 96 14.61 -12.18 7.74
CA ARG A 96 15.44 -12.63 6.61
C ARG A 96 15.35 -11.75 5.35
N GLY A 97 14.49 -10.73 5.34
CA GLY A 97 14.27 -9.87 4.18
C GLY A 97 13.37 -10.47 3.09
N ASP A 98 12.79 -11.67 3.29
CA ASP A 98 11.84 -12.28 2.35
C ASP A 98 10.59 -11.40 2.17
N PHE A 99 10.13 -10.76 3.26
CA PHE A 99 8.94 -9.90 3.28
C PHE A 99 9.25 -8.46 3.70
N GLY A 100 8.71 -7.52 2.93
CA GLY A 100 8.56 -6.15 3.39
C GLY A 100 7.37 -5.97 4.36
N PRO A 101 7.31 -4.88 5.15
CA PRO A 101 6.26 -4.65 6.16
C PRO A 101 4.83 -4.65 5.59
N ALA A 102 4.65 -4.25 4.33
CA ALA A 102 3.35 -4.26 3.68
C ALA A 102 2.83 -5.67 3.35
N GLN A 103 3.73 -6.57 2.96
CA GLN A 103 3.39 -7.97 2.71
C GLN A 103 3.09 -8.69 4.01
N ALA A 104 3.92 -8.50 5.04
CA ALA A 104 3.68 -9.00 6.39
C ALA A 104 2.32 -8.55 6.94
N ALA A 105 1.99 -7.25 6.83
CA ALA A 105 0.69 -6.72 7.23
C ALA A 105 -0.49 -7.35 6.47
N GLY A 106 -0.29 -7.68 5.18
CA GLY A 106 -1.26 -8.38 4.35
C GLY A 106 -1.57 -9.77 4.90
N TYR A 107 -0.55 -10.62 5.09
CA TYR A 107 -0.73 -11.96 5.65
C TYR A 107 -1.27 -11.93 7.07
N ALA A 108 -0.73 -11.05 7.92
CA ALA A 108 -1.21 -10.87 9.29
C ALA A 108 -2.71 -10.53 9.36
N THR A 109 -3.21 -9.77 8.37
CA THR A 109 -4.65 -9.46 8.27
C THR A 109 -5.46 -10.72 8.02
N TYR A 110 -5.00 -11.61 7.14
CA TYR A 110 -5.69 -12.85 6.84
C TYR A 110 -5.57 -13.90 7.95
N CYS A 111 -4.46 -13.95 8.70
CA CYS A 111 -4.38 -14.75 9.92
C CYS A 111 -5.46 -14.32 10.93
N ARG A 112 -5.59 -13.01 11.18
CA ARG A 112 -6.64 -12.48 12.07
C ARG A 112 -8.05 -12.72 11.54
N HIS A 113 -8.26 -12.68 10.23
CA HIS A 113 -9.54 -13.06 9.64
C HIS A 113 -9.84 -14.54 9.83
N LEU A 114 -8.85 -15.41 9.61
CA LEU A 114 -8.99 -16.85 9.78
C LEU A 114 -9.41 -17.20 11.21
N ALA A 115 -8.76 -16.62 12.23
CA ALA A 115 -9.14 -16.78 13.64
C ALA A 115 -10.61 -16.43 13.89
N ARG A 116 -11.08 -15.30 13.34
CA ARG A 116 -12.49 -14.88 13.46
C ARG A 116 -13.44 -15.79 12.69
N TRP A 117 -13.07 -16.25 11.51
CA TRP A 117 -13.92 -17.08 10.65
C TRP A 117 -14.14 -18.48 11.20
N ILE A 118 -13.14 -19.03 11.91
CA ILE A 118 -13.27 -20.33 12.60
C ILE A 118 -13.95 -20.22 13.97
N GLY A 119 -14.40 -19.03 14.36
CA GLY A 119 -15.09 -18.80 15.64
C GLY A 119 -14.18 -18.72 16.86
N LYS A 120 -12.88 -18.44 16.68
CA LYS A 120 -11.87 -18.38 17.76
C LYS A 120 -11.17 -17.01 17.81
N PRO A 121 -11.92 -15.92 18.10
CA PRO A 121 -11.38 -14.56 18.07
C PRO A 121 -10.26 -14.29 19.10
N GLU A 122 -10.19 -15.06 20.19
CA GLU A 122 -9.14 -14.99 21.21
C GLU A 122 -7.73 -15.15 20.62
N PHE A 123 -7.58 -15.94 19.54
CA PHE A 123 -6.30 -16.11 18.86
C PHE A 123 -5.85 -14.88 18.07
N VAL A 124 -6.71 -13.89 17.85
CA VAL A 124 -6.30 -12.60 17.28
C VAL A 124 -5.31 -11.89 18.21
N THR A 125 -5.56 -11.93 19.51
CA THR A 125 -4.71 -11.30 20.53
C THR A 125 -3.38 -12.06 20.61
N VAL A 126 -3.43 -13.38 20.78
CA VAL A 126 -2.24 -14.24 20.81
C VAL A 126 -1.37 -14.04 19.57
N PHE A 127 -1.96 -14.08 18.37
CA PHE A 127 -1.25 -13.85 17.13
C PHE A 127 -0.58 -12.47 17.08
N SER A 128 -1.30 -11.41 17.50
CA SER A 128 -0.82 -10.04 17.37
C SER A 128 0.28 -9.71 18.37
N GLU A 129 0.20 -10.23 19.59
CA GLU A 129 1.24 -10.14 20.60
C GLU A 129 2.48 -10.92 20.17
N THR A 130 2.29 -12.16 19.71
CA THR A 130 3.39 -13.00 19.19
C THR A 130 4.04 -12.39 17.96
N LEU A 131 3.30 -11.70 17.09
CA LEU A 131 3.87 -11.07 15.90
C LEU A 131 4.68 -9.82 16.28
N GLY A 132 4.16 -9.00 17.18
CA GLY A 132 4.74 -7.71 17.55
C GLY A 132 4.38 -6.60 16.57
N ARG A 133 4.21 -5.37 17.08
CA ARG A 133 3.71 -4.23 16.28
C ARG A 133 4.71 -3.73 15.23
N SER A 134 6.01 -3.88 15.48
CA SER A 134 7.09 -3.38 14.61
C SER A 134 7.13 -4.08 13.26
N VAL A 135 6.84 -5.39 13.20
CA VAL A 135 6.91 -6.23 11.99
C VAL A 135 6.02 -5.70 10.86
N CYS A 136 4.88 -5.11 11.19
CA CYS A 136 3.92 -4.58 10.22
C CYS A 136 4.02 -3.06 10.03
N LYS A 137 4.99 -2.38 10.66
CA LYS A 137 5.10 -0.91 10.62
C LYS A 137 5.56 -0.47 9.22
N ARG A 138 4.65 0.16 8.47
CA ARG A 138 4.92 0.66 7.12
C ARG A 138 5.34 2.12 7.14
N GLN A 139 6.37 2.44 6.36
CA GLN A 139 6.63 3.82 5.98
C GLN A 139 5.62 4.23 4.90
N LEU A 140 4.75 5.18 5.21
CA LEU A 140 3.70 5.66 4.29
C LEU A 140 4.11 6.92 3.52
N VAL A 141 5.19 7.58 3.97
CA VAL A 141 5.75 8.77 3.36
C VAL A 141 6.84 8.38 2.37
N ALA A 142 6.79 8.90 1.14
CA ALA A 142 7.82 8.68 0.14
C ALA A 142 9.17 9.23 0.61
N GLN A 143 10.22 8.45 0.36
CA GLN A 143 11.60 8.79 0.73
C GLN A 143 12.39 9.26 -0.47
N VAL A 144 12.04 8.74 -1.64
CA VAL A 144 12.64 9.01 -2.93
C VAL A 144 11.53 9.38 -3.90
N ASP A 145 11.89 10.13 -4.94
CA ASP A 145 10.98 10.38 -6.04
C ASP A 145 10.71 9.07 -6.81
N LYS A 146 9.43 8.74 -6.96
CA LYS A 146 8.96 7.53 -7.66
C LYS A 146 8.40 7.86 -9.05
N SER A 147 8.47 9.12 -9.45
CA SER A 147 8.14 9.59 -10.79
C SER A 147 9.12 9.02 -11.82
N TRP A 148 8.78 9.15 -13.10
CA TRP A 148 9.67 8.68 -14.16
C TRP A 148 10.87 9.63 -14.30
N GLU A 149 10.59 10.92 -14.21
CA GLU A 149 11.52 12.04 -14.18
C GLU A 149 12.54 11.89 -13.03
N GLY A 150 12.06 11.55 -11.83
CA GLY A 150 12.91 11.28 -10.67
C GLY A 150 13.81 10.04 -10.82
N ASN A 151 13.58 9.20 -11.82
CA ASN A 151 14.44 8.09 -12.22
C ASN A 151 15.24 8.40 -13.51
N GLY A 152 15.32 9.67 -13.92
CA GLY A 152 16.08 10.11 -15.09
C GLY A 152 15.44 9.75 -16.43
N LEU A 153 14.14 9.44 -16.44
CA LEU A 153 13.41 9.10 -17.65
C LEU A 153 12.64 10.31 -18.16
N ASP A 154 12.56 10.43 -19.49
CA ASP A 154 11.68 11.36 -20.19
C ASP A 154 10.32 10.66 -20.43
N PRO A 155 9.24 11.05 -19.73
CA PRO A 155 7.93 10.42 -19.88
C PRO A 155 7.36 10.59 -21.27
N ASP A 156 7.44 11.79 -21.85
CA ASP A 156 6.85 12.10 -23.14
C ASP A 156 7.48 11.24 -24.25
N LYS A 157 8.82 11.16 -24.24
CA LYS A 157 9.55 10.31 -25.18
C LYS A 157 9.17 8.83 -25.04
N LEU A 158 9.17 8.30 -23.82
CA LEU A 158 8.91 6.87 -23.61
C LEU A 158 7.44 6.51 -23.88
N ILE A 159 6.50 7.41 -23.57
CA ILE A 159 5.08 7.27 -23.92
C ILE A 159 4.92 7.23 -25.44
N LEU A 160 5.61 8.10 -26.18
CA LEU A 160 5.58 8.12 -27.64
C LEU A 160 6.15 6.83 -28.24
N GLU A 161 7.27 6.33 -27.72
CA GLU A 161 7.87 5.06 -28.15
C GLU A 161 6.91 3.87 -27.92
N VAL A 162 6.26 3.82 -26.75
CA VAL A 162 5.25 2.81 -26.46
C VAL A 162 4.05 2.96 -27.39
N ALA A 163 3.60 4.18 -27.67
CA ALA A 163 2.47 4.44 -28.58
C ALA A 163 2.76 4.03 -30.02
N ARG A 164 4.01 4.11 -30.48
CA ARG A 164 4.43 3.61 -31.81
C ARG A 164 4.37 2.09 -31.90
N PHE A 165 4.62 1.39 -30.80
CA PHE A 165 4.52 -0.07 -30.75
C PHE A 165 3.09 -0.59 -30.53
N GLU A 166 2.36 0.02 -29.60
CA GLU A 166 1.00 -0.34 -29.23
C GLU A 166 0.23 0.93 -28.87
N ARG A 167 -0.47 1.51 -29.86
CA ARG A 167 -1.07 2.84 -29.78
C ARG A 167 -1.91 3.06 -28.54
N TRP A 168 -2.84 2.15 -28.25
CA TRP A 168 -3.73 2.31 -27.10
C TRP A 168 -3.02 2.23 -25.75
N VAL A 169 -1.91 1.49 -25.63
CA VAL A 169 -1.12 1.45 -24.38
C VAL A 169 -0.43 2.80 -24.17
N GLY A 170 0.11 3.39 -25.22
CA GLY A 170 0.65 4.75 -25.19
C GLY A 170 -0.38 5.78 -24.75
N LEU A 171 -1.60 5.72 -25.30
CA LEU A 171 -2.70 6.61 -24.90
C LEU A 171 -3.13 6.41 -23.44
N VAL A 172 -3.14 5.17 -22.94
CA VAL A 172 -3.38 4.89 -21.53
C VAL A 172 -2.30 5.52 -20.65
N LEU A 173 -1.02 5.43 -21.04
CA LEU A 173 0.06 6.08 -20.31
C LEU A 173 -0.02 7.60 -20.37
N LEU A 174 -0.34 8.17 -21.53
CA LEU A 174 -0.59 9.61 -21.69
C LEU A 174 -1.66 10.09 -20.72
N ALA A 175 -2.81 9.39 -20.64
CA ALA A 175 -3.87 9.74 -19.71
C ALA A 175 -3.42 9.63 -18.23
N GLN A 176 -2.57 8.65 -17.91
CA GLN A 176 -1.99 8.54 -16.56
C GLN A 176 -1.02 9.68 -16.23
N HIS A 177 -0.22 10.12 -17.21
CA HIS A 177 0.73 11.22 -17.05
C HIS A 177 0.00 12.56 -16.92
N ALA A 178 -0.86 12.89 -17.88
CA ALA A 178 -1.54 14.19 -17.95
C ALA A 178 -2.54 14.42 -16.80
N PHE A 179 -3.25 13.37 -16.33
CA PHE A 179 -4.33 13.53 -15.35
C PHE A 179 -4.09 12.78 -14.04
N GLY A 180 -2.90 12.21 -13.88
CA GLY A 180 -2.56 11.39 -12.72
C GLY A 180 -3.45 10.16 -12.56
N LEU A 181 -4.04 9.60 -13.61
CA LEU A 181 -4.99 8.48 -13.48
C LEU A 181 -4.35 7.23 -12.89
N ARG A 182 -5.13 6.44 -12.15
CA ARG A 182 -4.75 5.06 -11.84
C ARG A 182 -4.86 4.21 -13.11
N LYS A 183 -4.04 3.17 -13.22
CA LYS A 183 -4.11 2.18 -14.31
C LYS A 183 -5.55 1.76 -14.65
N MET A 184 -6.36 1.41 -13.65
CA MET A 184 -7.74 0.97 -13.90
C MET A 184 -8.69 2.09 -14.32
N GLU A 185 -8.44 3.33 -13.90
CA GLU A 185 -9.19 4.50 -14.35
C GLU A 185 -8.84 4.76 -15.82
N ALA A 186 -7.55 4.75 -16.18
CA ALA A 186 -7.09 4.96 -17.55
C ALA A 186 -7.53 3.84 -18.52
N LEU A 187 -7.46 2.56 -18.11
CA LEU A 187 -7.95 1.42 -18.90
C LEU A 187 -9.47 1.46 -19.14
N ARG A 188 -10.22 2.20 -18.32
CA ARG A 188 -11.69 2.32 -18.43
C ARG A 188 -12.14 3.72 -18.84
N LEU A 189 -11.20 4.59 -19.19
CA LEU A 189 -11.48 5.93 -19.68
C LEU A 189 -12.20 5.84 -21.02
N ARG A 190 -13.29 6.58 -21.16
CA ARG A 190 -14.01 6.78 -22.41
C ARG A 190 -13.85 8.23 -22.85
N PRO A 191 -12.85 8.58 -23.69
CA PRO A 191 -12.50 9.97 -23.92
C PRO A 191 -13.67 10.85 -24.35
N MET A 192 -14.55 10.38 -25.24
CA MET A 192 -15.71 11.16 -25.70
C MET A 192 -16.76 11.44 -24.62
N ARG A 193 -16.87 10.57 -23.62
CA ARG A 193 -17.85 10.67 -22.52
C ARG A 193 -17.27 11.34 -21.28
N ASP A 194 -16.07 10.93 -20.90
CA ASP A 194 -15.46 11.25 -19.60
C ASP A 194 -14.68 12.57 -19.64
N ILE A 195 -14.27 13.05 -20.82
CA ILE A 195 -13.54 14.32 -20.98
C ILE A 195 -14.51 15.36 -21.52
N GLY A 196 -14.83 16.37 -20.73
CA GLY A 196 -15.71 17.48 -21.12
C GLY A 196 -15.05 18.84 -20.96
N PRO A 197 -15.52 19.87 -21.69
CA PRO A 197 -15.10 21.24 -21.47
C PRO A 197 -15.66 21.79 -20.15
N ALA A 198 -15.03 22.82 -19.62
CA ALA A 198 -15.68 23.69 -18.65
C ALA A 198 -16.89 24.39 -19.27
N ARG A 199 -17.75 24.94 -18.41
CA ARG A 199 -18.97 25.65 -18.83
C ARG A 199 -18.89 27.10 -18.35
N VAL A 200 -19.03 28.03 -19.29
CA VAL A 200 -19.06 29.46 -18.97
C VAL A 200 -20.31 29.76 -18.14
N ALA A 201 -20.11 30.41 -16.99
CA ALA A 201 -21.21 30.76 -16.10
C ALA A 201 -22.19 31.73 -16.80
N GLY A 202 -23.49 31.46 -16.70
CA GLY A 202 -24.54 32.27 -17.32
C GLY A 202 -24.92 31.87 -18.75
N THR A 203 -23.96 31.50 -19.61
CA THR A 203 -24.24 31.10 -21.00
C THR A 203 -24.29 29.58 -21.21
N GLY A 204 -23.56 28.81 -20.41
CA GLY A 204 -23.44 27.36 -20.58
C GLY A 204 -22.59 26.93 -21.79
N GLU A 205 -21.97 27.90 -22.47
CA GLU A 205 -21.09 27.65 -23.60
C GLU A 205 -19.88 26.80 -23.17
N ALA A 206 -19.39 25.99 -24.10
CA ALA A 206 -18.24 25.12 -23.87
C ALA A 206 -16.95 25.94 -23.91
N ASP A 207 -16.20 25.91 -22.81
CA ASP A 207 -14.86 26.47 -22.72
C ASP A 207 -13.84 25.34 -22.68
N TRP A 208 -13.05 25.21 -23.75
CA TRP A 208 -12.00 24.20 -23.88
C TRP A 208 -10.64 24.65 -23.36
N SER A 209 -10.52 25.87 -22.82
CA SER A 209 -9.31 26.31 -22.10
C SER A 209 -9.12 25.57 -20.78
N MET A 210 -10.20 24.94 -20.29
CA MET A 210 -10.20 24.04 -19.14
C MET A 210 -11.03 22.80 -19.46
N VAL A 211 -10.57 21.62 -19.03
CA VAL A 211 -11.28 20.37 -19.21
C VAL A 211 -11.49 19.64 -17.88
N HIS A 212 -12.64 18.99 -17.77
CA HIS A 212 -13.03 18.15 -16.65
C HIS A 212 -12.94 16.68 -17.06
N ILE A 213 -12.18 15.89 -16.30
CA ILE A 213 -12.08 14.44 -16.48
C ILE A 213 -12.98 13.77 -15.43
N HIS A 214 -14.18 13.38 -15.84
CA HIS A 214 -15.19 12.72 -15.00
C HIS A 214 -14.89 11.22 -14.89
N LEU A 215 -14.36 10.80 -13.74
CA LEU A 215 -13.95 9.43 -13.51
C LEU A 215 -14.96 8.71 -12.62
N VAL A 216 -15.67 7.76 -13.22
CA VAL A 216 -16.62 6.86 -12.52
C VAL A 216 -16.08 5.43 -12.58
N ASP A 217 -15.83 4.95 -13.80
CA ASP A 217 -15.36 3.61 -14.07
C ASP A 217 -13.90 3.41 -13.61
N GLY A 218 -13.59 2.23 -13.05
CA GLY A 218 -12.23 1.88 -12.63
C GLY A 218 -11.74 2.55 -11.34
N THR A 219 -12.52 3.47 -10.77
CA THR A 219 -12.20 4.15 -9.51
C THR A 219 -12.10 3.17 -8.35
N LYS A 220 -11.13 3.41 -7.46
CA LYS A 220 -10.91 2.52 -6.31
C LYS A 220 -12.09 2.63 -5.35
N GLY A 221 -12.79 1.51 -5.15
CA GLY A 221 -13.94 1.45 -4.26
C GLY A 221 -15.24 2.03 -4.84
N GLY A 222 -15.27 2.34 -6.15
CA GLY A 222 -16.45 2.88 -6.83
C GLY A 222 -16.77 4.31 -6.41
N ARG A 223 -15.76 5.11 -6.07
CA ARG A 223 -15.92 6.51 -5.66
C ARG A 223 -15.65 7.41 -6.86
N PRO A 224 -16.68 8.06 -7.43
CA PRO A 224 -16.48 9.01 -8.51
C PRO A 224 -15.59 10.17 -8.10
N ARG A 225 -14.87 10.76 -9.06
CA ARG A 225 -14.07 11.98 -8.87
C ARG A 225 -13.93 12.73 -10.18
N VAL A 226 -13.64 14.03 -10.09
CA VAL A 226 -13.31 14.87 -11.23
C VAL A 226 -11.84 15.29 -11.14
N VAL A 227 -11.16 15.38 -12.28
CA VAL A 227 -9.86 16.05 -12.40
C VAL A 227 -10.03 17.29 -13.25
N ASP A 228 -9.69 18.42 -12.67
CA ASP A 228 -9.71 19.71 -13.33
C ASP A 228 -8.35 20.01 -13.93
N VAL A 229 -8.32 20.24 -15.24
CA VAL A 229 -7.10 20.42 -16.04
C VAL A 229 -7.23 21.73 -16.80
N SER A 230 -6.33 22.66 -16.54
CA SER A 230 -6.30 23.98 -17.17
C SER A 230 -4.91 24.34 -17.71
N ASP A 231 -3.91 23.48 -17.51
CA ASP A 231 -2.61 23.68 -18.12
C ASP A 231 -2.65 23.31 -19.61
N PRO A 232 -1.95 24.05 -20.48
CA PRO A 232 -2.04 23.85 -21.93
C PRO A 232 -1.67 22.43 -22.39
N LEU A 233 -0.71 21.78 -21.74
CA LEU A 233 -0.27 20.43 -22.11
C LEU A 233 -1.34 19.39 -21.75
N GLY A 234 -1.93 19.47 -20.56
CA GLY A 234 -3.01 18.61 -20.11
C GLY A 234 -4.27 18.77 -20.96
N VAL A 235 -4.63 20.01 -21.31
CA VAL A 235 -5.74 20.29 -22.24
C VAL A 235 -5.45 19.67 -23.62
N SER A 236 -4.23 19.85 -24.14
CA SER A 236 -3.82 19.27 -25.43
C SER A 236 -3.89 17.73 -25.40
N ALA A 237 -3.43 17.10 -24.33
CA ALA A 237 -3.53 15.66 -24.14
C ALA A 237 -4.99 15.18 -24.10
N ALA A 238 -5.88 15.93 -23.47
CA ALA A 238 -7.30 15.61 -23.40
C ALA A 238 -7.98 15.66 -24.78
N LEU A 239 -7.68 16.70 -25.57
CA LEU A 239 -8.17 16.83 -26.94
C LEU A 239 -7.60 15.74 -27.84
N LEU A 240 -6.30 15.43 -27.71
CA LEU A 240 -5.66 14.34 -28.44
C LEU A 240 -6.34 13.00 -28.13
N LEU A 241 -6.61 12.67 -26.87
CA LEU A 241 -7.30 11.43 -26.50
C LEU A 241 -8.72 11.34 -27.10
N ARG A 242 -9.44 12.46 -27.15
CA ARG A 242 -10.76 12.56 -27.80
C ARG A 242 -10.69 12.43 -29.32
N GLU A 243 -9.61 12.87 -29.94
CA GLU A 243 -9.43 12.73 -31.37
C GLU A 243 -9.03 11.30 -31.73
N GLU A 244 -8.03 10.75 -31.03
CA GLU A 244 -7.50 9.41 -31.26
C GLU A 244 -8.54 8.32 -31.13
N ILE A 245 -9.47 8.44 -30.18
CA ILE A 245 -10.50 7.41 -29.99
C ILE A 245 -11.42 7.28 -31.22
N LYS A 246 -11.60 8.34 -32.01
CA LYS A 246 -12.39 8.29 -33.26
C LYS A 246 -11.69 7.48 -34.35
N HIS A 247 -10.36 7.42 -34.31
CA HIS A 247 -9.54 6.66 -35.26
C HIS A 247 -9.34 5.20 -34.82
N LEU A 248 -9.84 4.81 -33.65
CA LEU A 248 -9.69 3.48 -33.06
C LEU A 248 -10.93 2.60 -33.26
N ASP A 249 -11.41 2.41 -34.48
CA ASP A 249 -12.52 1.49 -34.82
C ASP A 249 -13.83 1.76 -34.04
N ASP A 250 -14.20 3.03 -33.83
CA ASP A 250 -15.43 3.46 -33.11
C ASP A 250 -15.59 2.88 -31.69
N ARG A 251 -14.48 2.50 -31.03
CA ARG A 251 -14.54 1.97 -29.66
C ARG A 251 -14.78 3.07 -28.63
N GLU A 252 -15.51 2.76 -27.56
CA GLU A 252 -15.72 3.73 -26.47
C GLU A 252 -14.51 3.89 -25.55
N PHE A 253 -13.67 2.86 -25.41
CA PHE A 253 -12.55 2.81 -24.46
C PHE A 253 -11.21 2.79 -25.20
N LEU A 254 -10.12 3.29 -24.59
CA LEU A 254 -8.80 3.20 -25.22
C LEU A 254 -8.40 1.75 -25.59
N PRO A 255 -8.51 0.75 -24.69
CA PRO A 255 -8.15 -0.63 -25.03
C PRO A 255 -9.14 -1.28 -26.01
N PRO A 256 -8.70 -2.27 -26.81
CA PRO A 256 -9.55 -2.91 -27.80
C PRO A 256 -10.76 -3.64 -27.15
N PRO A 257 -11.99 -3.48 -27.68
CA PRO A 257 -13.21 -3.98 -27.06
C PRO A 257 -13.39 -5.50 -27.18
N GLN A 258 -12.71 -6.15 -28.14
CA GLN A 258 -12.76 -7.61 -28.33
C GLN A 258 -12.08 -8.40 -27.21
N PHE A 259 -11.32 -7.74 -26.34
CA PHE A 259 -10.64 -8.38 -25.22
C PHE A 259 -11.29 -8.01 -23.89
N THR A 260 -11.30 -8.96 -22.97
CA THR A 260 -11.73 -8.72 -21.59
C THR A 260 -10.79 -7.72 -20.91
N LEU A 261 -11.28 -7.03 -19.87
CA LEU A 261 -10.47 -6.13 -19.06
C LEU A 261 -9.23 -6.81 -18.46
N ALA A 262 -9.33 -8.10 -18.12
CA ALA A 262 -8.20 -8.87 -17.62
C ALA A 262 -7.13 -9.12 -18.70
N GLN A 263 -7.54 -9.45 -19.93
CA GLN A 263 -6.64 -9.60 -21.08
C GLN A 263 -5.98 -8.26 -21.45
N ASN A 264 -6.75 -7.17 -21.48
CA ASN A 264 -6.21 -5.83 -21.73
C ASN A 264 -5.23 -5.39 -20.62
N GLN A 265 -5.51 -5.70 -19.36
CA GLN A 265 -4.56 -5.46 -18.27
C GLN A 265 -3.27 -6.26 -18.44
N TYR A 266 -3.37 -7.54 -18.81
CA TYR A 266 -2.21 -8.38 -19.06
C TYR A 266 -1.39 -7.87 -20.25
N ARG A 267 -2.05 -7.46 -21.35
CA ARG A 267 -1.38 -6.87 -22.51
C ARG A 267 -0.67 -5.57 -22.14
N TYR A 268 -1.32 -4.66 -21.43
CA TYR A 268 -0.70 -3.44 -20.90
C TYR A 268 0.56 -3.77 -20.09
N GLU A 269 0.48 -4.71 -19.14
CA GLU A 269 1.63 -5.10 -18.31
C GLU A 269 2.77 -5.74 -19.14
N SER A 270 2.42 -6.52 -20.15
CA SER A 270 3.38 -7.15 -21.07
C SER A 270 4.11 -6.12 -21.93
N VAL A 271 3.40 -5.12 -22.45
CA VAL A 271 3.99 -4.00 -23.20
C VAL A 271 4.91 -3.19 -22.29
N MET A 272 4.45 -2.84 -21.08
CA MET A 272 5.27 -2.14 -20.09
C MET A 272 6.57 -2.89 -19.78
N ALA A 273 6.50 -4.22 -19.62
CA ALA A 273 7.67 -5.06 -19.40
C ALA A 273 8.64 -5.06 -20.59
N ARG A 274 8.12 -5.08 -21.83
CA ARG A 274 8.93 -5.03 -23.06
C ARG A 274 9.78 -3.76 -23.15
N PHE A 275 9.24 -2.62 -22.71
CA PHE A 275 9.95 -1.34 -22.66
C PHE A 275 10.77 -1.16 -21.38
N GLY A 276 10.93 -2.20 -20.56
CA GLY A 276 11.69 -2.13 -19.32
C GLY A 276 11.01 -1.35 -18.20
N ILE A 277 9.75 -0.92 -18.37
CA ILE A 277 8.97 -0.11 -17.41
C ILE A 277 8.50 -0.99 -16.25
N THR A 278 9.49 -1.49 -15.51
CA THR A 278 9.38 -2.37 -14.36
C THR A 278 10.36 -1.92 -13.30
N LYS A 279 10.06 -2.22 -12.03
CA LYS A 279 10.98 -1.90 -10.93
C LYS A 279 12.37 -2.50 -11.10
N LYS A 280 12.48 -3.67 -11.75
CA LYS A 280 13.75 -4.38 -11.91
C LYS A 280 14.65 -3.74 -12.97
N ALA A 281 14.07 -3.26 -14.07
CA ALA A 281 14.83 -2.72 -15.19
C ALA A 281 15.03 -1.21 -15.07
N LEU A 282 13.96 -0.42 -15.17
CA LEU A 282 14.03 1.06 -15.12
C LEU A 282 13.71 1.65 -13.74
N GLY A 283 13.55 0.85 -12.68
CA GLY A 283 13.18 1.34 -11.35
C GLY A 283 11.72 1.80 -11.20
N VAL A 284 11.00 1.97 -12.31
CA VAL A 284 9.66 2.56 -12.34
C VAL A 284 8.56 1.57 -12.73
N THR A 285 7.31 2.01 -12.57
CA THR A 285 6.13 1.34 -13.14
C THR A 285 5.20 2.39 -13.72
N GLY A 286 4.14 2.01 -14.41
CA GLY A 286 3.12 2.97 -14.86
C GLY A 286 2.44 3.76 -13.72
N HIS A 287 2.57 3.33 -12.46
CA HIS A 287 2.09 4.12 -11.32
C HIS A 287 3.01 5.31 -11.00
N GLY A 288 4.24 5.33 -11.50
CA GLY A 288 5.20 6.43 -11.32
C GLY A 288 4.73 7.72 -11.98
N LEU A 289 4.08 7.66 -13.15
CA LEU A 289 3.48 8.82 -13.82
C LEU A 289 2.51 9.59 -12.91
N ARG A 290 1.77 8.87 -12.06
CA ARG A 290 0.87 9.48 -11.09
C ARG A 290 1.61 10.13 -9.91
N ALA A 291 2.83 9.67 -9.58
CA ALA A 291 3.69 10.36 -8.64
C ALA A 291 4.27 11.64 -9.26
N GLY A 292 4.66 11.60 -10.54
CA GLY A 292 5.06 12.77 -11.33
C GLY A 292 3.97 13.84 -11.30
N PHE A 293 2.76 13.50 -11.77
CA PHE A 293 1.60 14.39 -11.74
C PHE A 293 1.37 15.07 -10.37
N ALA A 294 1.54 14.34 -9.27
CA ALA A 294 1.36 14.90 -7.94
C ALA A 294 2.46 15.90 -7.55
N CYS A 295 3.70 15.63 -7.96
CA CYS A 295 4.83 16.52 -7.73
C CYS A 295 4.72 17.76 -8.62
N ASP A 296 4.46 17.58 -9.91
CA ASP A 296 4.39 18.68 -10.88
C ASP A 296 3.27 19.66 -10.53
N ARG A 297 2.12 19.14 -10.06
CA ARG A 297 0.99 20.00 -9.62
C ARG A 297 1.29 20.77 -8.34
N LEU A 298 2.16 20.27 -7.46
CA LEU A 298 2.63 21.04 -6.31
C LEU A 298 3.61 22.12 -6.77
N GLU A 299 4.54 21.79 -7.66
CA GLU A 299 5.55 22.73 -8.17
C GLU A 299 4.92 23.87 -8.95
N ALA A 300 3.93 23.59 -9.80
CA ALA A 300 3.13 24.58 -10.51
C ALA A 300 2.39 25.55 -9.57
N ALA A 301 2.14 25.13 -8.33
CA ALA A 301 1.53 25.95 -7.28
C ALA A 301 2.55 26.60 -6.33
N GLY A 302 3.86 26.55 -6.66
CA GLY A 302 4.93 27.13 -5.85
C GLY A 302 5.39 26.27 -4.67
N ILE A 303 5.02 24.99 -4.61
CA ILE A 303 5.39 24.07 -3.53
C ILE A 303 6.37 23.04 -4.07
N THR A 304 7.63 23.09 -3.64
CA THR A 304 8.62 22.07 -4.06
C THR A 304 8.50 20.82 -3.16
N PRO A 305 8.19 19.63 -3.70
CA PRO A 305 8.07 18.39 -2.94
C PRO A 305 9.36 18.01 -2.21
N THR A 306 9.24 17.41 -1.03
CA THR A 306 10.42 16.96 -0.26
C THR A 306 11.19 15.81 -0.92
N VAL A 307 10.53 15.02 -1.77
CA VAL A 307 11.21 13.98 -2.58
C VAL A 307 12.05 14.56 -3.72
N ARG A 308 11.82 15.84 -4.08
CA ARG A 308 12.55 16.61 -5.09
C ARG A 308 13.43 17.71 -4.46
N GLY A 309 13.71 17.62 -3.15
CA GLY A 309 14.67 18.50 -2.46
C GLY A 309 14.07 19.75 -1.81
N GLY A 310 12.77 20.00 -1.93
CA GLY A 310 12.09 21.08 -1.23
C GLY A 310 11.72 20.75 0.22
N ASP A 311 10.97 21.64 0.88
CA ASP A 311 10.40 21.43 2.22
C ASP A 311 8.89 21.10 2.20
N GLY A 312 8.29 21.05 1.00
CA GLY A 312 6.88 20.79 0.79
C GLY A 312 5.95 21.90 1.29
N GLN A 313 6.48 23.11 1.52
CA GLN A 313 5.72 24.27 2.02
C GLN A 313 5.52 25.34 0.97
N HIS A 314 4.53 26.20 1.20
CA HIS A 314 4.34 27.48 0.55
C HIS A 314 4.42 28.60 1.60
N ALA A 315 4.80 29.82 1.18
CA ALA A 315 4.85 30.98 2.08
C ALA A 315 3.46 31.37 2.62
N ASP A 316 2.41 31.20 1.81
CA ASP A 316 1.02 31.33 2.22
C ASP A 316 0.43 29.97 2.66
N PRO A 317 0.11 29.78 3.96
CA PRO A 317 -0.47 28.54 4.49
C PRO A 317 -1.88 28.24 3.97
N VAL A 318 -2.67 29.26 3.62
CA VAL A 318 -4.02 29.07 3.09
C VAL A 318 -3.94 28.52 1.68
N HIS A 319 -3.14 29.14 0.82
CA HIS A 319 -2.84 28.62 -0.51
C HIS A 319 -2.33 27.18 -0.45
N GLN A 320 -1.35 26.90 0.43
CA GLN A 320 -0.85 25.54 0.64
C GLN A 320 -1.98 24.56 0.95
N LEU A 321 -2.81 24.86 1.95
CA LEU A 321 -3.90 23.97 2.35
C LEU A 321 -4.87 23.70 1.20
N VAL A 322 -5.22 24.74 0.44
CA VAL A 322 -6.10 24.63 -0.73
C VAL A 322 -5.46 23.76 -1.81
N THR A 323 -4.20 23.99 -2.18
CA THR A 323 -3.46 23.18 -3.16
C THR A 323 -3.41 21.71 -2.76
N TYR A 324 -3.03 21.42 -1.51
CA TYR A 324 -2.97 20.04 -1.02
C TYR A 324 -4.35 19.37 -1.01
N LYS A 325 -5.41 20.12 -0.68
CA LYS A 325 -6.80 19.61 -0.72
C LYS A 325 -7.23 19.30 -2.15
N GLN A 326 -7.06 20.25 -3.07
CA GLN A 326 -7.39 20.07 -4.49
C GLN A 326 -6.62 18.90 -5.10
N LEU A 327 -5.31 18.78 -4.84
CA LEU A 327 -4.51 17.65 -5.29
C LEU A 327 -5.02 16.32 -4.70
N THR A 328 -5.37 16.31 -3.41
CA THR A 328 -5.91 15.11 -2.74
C THR A 328 -7.21 14.63 -3.40
N GLU A 329 -8.11 15.57 -3.71
CA GLU A 329 -9.39 15.31 -4.39
C GLU A 329 -9.18 14.88 -5.85
N ALA A 330 -8.30 15.57 -6.59
CA ALA A 330 -7.84 15.19 -7.92
C ALA A 330 -7.06 13.86 -7.94
N MET A 331 -6.64 13.36 -6.78
CA MET A 331 -6.08 12.02 -6.62
C MET A 331 -7.15 11.01 -6.13
N GLY A 332 -8.39 11.39 -5.89
CA GLY A 332 -9.44 10.51 -5.38
C GLY A 332 -9.18 10.01 -3.97
N HIS A 333 -8.60 10.88 -3.15
CA HIS A 333 -8.38 10.65 -1.72
C HIS A 333 -9.19 11.68 -0.91
N GLY A 334 -9.47 11.35 0.36
CA GLY A 334 -10.16 12.28 1.28
C GLY A 334 -9.27 12.74 2.44
N ARG A 335 -7.96 12.52 2.35
CA ARG A 335 -7.00 12.83 3.41
C ARG A 335 -5.72 13.38 2.81
N ILE A 336 -5.34 14.60 3.20
CA ILE A 336 -4.15 15.31 2.72
C ILE A 336 -2.87 14.50 2.97
N SER A 337 -2.78 13.79 4.10
CA SER A 337 -1.62 12.97 4.44
C SER A 337 -1.28 11.90 3.41
N VAL A 338 -2.21 11.56 2.50
CA VAL A 338 -1.95 10.63 1.39
C VAL A 338 -1.04 11.23 0.32
N VAL A 339 -1.02 12.56 0.15
CA VAL A 339 -0.08 13.24 -0.77
C VAL A 339 1.35 12.86 -0.43
N GLY A 340 1.65 12.66 0.85
CA GLY A 340 3.00 12.29 1.25
C GLY A 340 3.48 10.93 0.78
N ALA A 341 2.59 10.04 0.32
CA ALA A 341 2.98 8.79 -0.34
C ALA A 341 3.59 9.00 -1.73
N TYR A 342 3.40 10.20 -2.31
CA TYR A 342 3.89 10.62 -3.63
C TYR A 342 4.97 11.70 -3.50
N ALA A 343 4.69 12.77 -2.72
CA ALA A 343 5.53 13.97 -2.62
C ALA A 343 6.44 14.04 -1.36
N GLY A 344 6.35 13.05 -0.48
CA GLY A 344 7.11 13.00 0.78
C GLY A 344 6.46 13.76 1.94
N ALA A 345 7.24 14.33 2.87
CA ALA A 345 6.65 14.98 4.04
C ALA A 345 5.83 16.23 3.62
N VAL A 346 4.62 16.38 4.19
CA VAL A 346 3.64 17.41 3.78
C VAL A 346 3.55 18.60 4.76
N SER A 347 4.32 18.56 5.84
CA SER A 347 4.41 19.64 6.84
C SER A 347 5.77 19.67 7.51
N PRO A 348 6.21 20.80 8.10
CA PRO A 348 7.52 20.91 8.74
C PRO A 348 7.65 19.97 9.94
N TYR A 349 6.57 19.78 10.70
CA TYR A 349 6.53 18.80 11.78
C TYR A 349 6.74 17.37 11.25
N SER A 350 6.06 17.00 10.16
CA SER A 350 6.23 15.67 9.55
C SER A 350 7.62 15.49 8.93
N ALA A 351 8.21 16.56 8.38
CA ALA A 351 9.56 16.58 7.83
C ALA A 351 10.62 16.46 8.93
N ARG A 352 10.51 17.21 10.04
CA ARG A 352 11.40 17.11 11.21
C ARG A 352 11.30 15.73 11.86
N LYS A 353 10.08 15.21 12.03
CA LYS A 353 9.85 13.87 12.57
C LYS A 353 10.46 12.79 11.68
N LYS A 354 10.38 12.94 10.36
CA LYS A 354 11.04 12.09 9.36
C LYS A 354 12.57 12.18 9.50
N ALA A 355 13.15 13.38 9.45
CA ALA A 355 14.59 13.58 9.57
C ALA A 355 15.17 12.98 10.85
N LYS A 356 14.47 13.12 11.99
CA LYS A 356 14.85 12.48 13.26
C LYS A 356 14.80 10.95 13.15
N ALA A 357 13.75 10.39 12.55
CA ALA A 357 13.64 8.94 12.37
C ALA A 357 14.74 8.37 11.46
N ASP A 358 15.07 9.09 10.38
CA ASP A 358 16.13 8.71 9.44
C ASP A 358 17.52 8.78 10.11
N ALA A 359 17.79 9.82 10.89
CA ALA A 359 19.03 9.94 11.67
C ALA A 359 19.17 8.81 12.71
N THR A 360 18.08 8.47 13.40
CA THR A 360 18.06 7.33 14.32
C THR A 360 18.32 6.01 13.60
N ALA A 361 17.70 5.79 12.43
CA ALA A 361 17.91 4.58 11.64
C ALA A 361 19.37 4.45 11.16
N ARG A 362 19.99 5.54 10.71
CA ARG A 362 21.42 5.55 10.33
C ARG A 362 22.31 5.20 11.51
N ARG A 363 22.08 5.82 12.67
CA ARG A 363 22.87 5.55 13.89
C ARG A 363 22.70 4.10 14.38
N LEU A 364 21.51 3.53 14.27
CA LEU A 364 21.29 2.11 14.58
C LEU A 364 22.04 1.19 13.62
N ALA A 365 22.04 1.49 12.31
CA ALA A 365 22.80 0.73 11.32
C ALA A 365 24.32 0.84 11.54
N GLU A 366 24.82 2.02 11.94
CA GLU A 366 26.23 2.22 12.33
C GLU A 366 26.59 1.38 13.56
N ILE A 367 25.74 1.36 14.59
CA ILE A 367 25.95 0.53 15.79
C ILE A 367 25.95 -0.96 15.45
N GLU A 368 25.03 -1.40 14.59
CA GLU A 368 24.96 -2.79 14.14
C GLU A 368 26.20 -3.19 13.32
N ALA A 369 26.73 -2.27 12.52
CA ALA A 369 27.96 -2.47 11.75
C ALA A 369 29.23 -2.54 12.61
N LEU A 370 29.24 -1.95 13.81
CA LEU A 370 30.37 -2.03 14.74
C LEU A 370 30.54 -3.43 15.37
N GLY A 371 29.56 -4.33 15.20
CA GLY A 371 29.58 -5.66 15.77
C GLY A 371 29.48 -5.67 17.31
N PRO A 372 29.36 -6.85 17.93
CA PRO A 372 29.33 -6.95 19.39
C PRO A 372 30.65 -6.47 20.00
N LEU A 373 30.56 -5.73 21.12
CA LEU A 373 31.72 -5.32 21.89
C LEU A 373 32.57 -6.56 22.22
N GLN A 374 33.84 -6.53 21.81
CA GLN A 374 34.76 -7.59 22.20
C GLN A 374 34.90 -7.58 23.73
N PRO A 375 34.92 -8.76 24.38
CA PRO A 375 35.20 -8.83 25.81
C PRO A 375 36.52 -8.12 26.08
N VAL A 376 36.53 -7.24 27.07
CA VAL A 376 37.77 -6.64 27.55
C VAL A 376 38.53 -7.75 28.27
N GLU A 377 39.44 -8.43 27.57
CA GLU A 377 40.39 -9.34 28.19
C GLU A 377 41.43 -8.51 28.93
N GLY A 378 41.45 -8.60 30.27
CA GLY A 378 42.51 -8.04 31.10
C GLY A 378 42.04 -7.18 32.26
N ALA A 379 41.36 -7.80 33.23
CA ALA A 379 41.30 -7.26 34.60
C ALA A 379 41.06 -8.38 35.63
N CYS A 380 41.83 -9.47 35.54
CA CYS A 380 42.03 -10.41 36.64
C CYS A 380 43.49 -10.84 36.62
N SER A 381 44.39 -9.96 37.09
CA SER A 381 45.67 -10.42 37.60
C SER A 381 45.48 -10.80 39.07
N GLU A 382 45.60 -12.08 39.33
CA GLU A 382 45.66 -12.68 40.66
C GLU A 382 46.70 -11.95 41.52
N SER A 383 46.27 -11.33 42.61
CA SER A 383 47.14 -11.01 43.74
C SER A 383 46.78 -11.95 44.88
N THR A 384 47.72 -12.81 45.22
CA THR A 384 47.72 -13.73 46.37
C THR A 384 47.47 -12.98 47.69
N PRO A 385 46.79 -13.62 48.67
CA PRO A 385 46.49 -12.99 49.95
C PRO A 385 47.72 -13.07 50.87
N SER A 386 48.24 -11.91 51.28
CA SER A 386 49.20 -11.79 52.40
C SER A 386 48.51 -11.10 53.56
N GLU A 387 48.73 -11.66 54.74
CA GLU A 387 48.04 -11.38 56.00
C GLU A 387 48.23 -9.97 56.60
N LEU A 388 47.26 -9.61 57.45
CA LEU A 388 47.35 -8.85 58.72
C LEU A 388 47.63 -7.32 58.70
N ARG A 389 46.58 -6.53 58.98
CA ARG A 389 46.37 -5.76 60.24
C ARG A 389 45.20 -4.76 60.12
N SER A 390 44.25 -4.83 61.06
CA SER A 390 43.45 -3.67 61.54
C SER A 390 44.35 -2.75 62.41
N PRO A 391 44.03 -1.49 62.76
CA PRO A 391 42.73 -0.77 62.78
C PRO A 391 42.82 0.65 62.11
N GLU A 392 41.79 1.48 61.93
CA GLU A 392 41.16 2.39 62.90
C GLU A 392 40.01 3.19 62.23
N ALA A 393 39.01 3.57 63.03
CA ALA A 393 37.91 4.47 62.67
C ALA A 393 38.40 5.93 62.57
N THR A 394 37.94 6.80 61.67
CA THR A 394 36.76 7.72 61.68
C THR A 394 37.10 8.91 60.73
N PRO A 395 36.23 9.89 60.40
CA PRO A 395 34.77 9.94 60.42
C PRO A 395 34.14 10.40 59.08
N THR A 396 32.82 10.22 59.02
CA THR A 396 31.85 10.71 58.04
C THR A 396 31.89 12.23 57.86
N GLU A 397 31.95 12.71 56.61
CA GLU A 397 31.56 14.09 56.27
C GLU A 397 30.46 14.06 55.19
N GLN A 398 29.34 14.70 55.54
CA GLN A 398 28.10 14.79 54.76
C GLN A 398 28.22 15.89 53.70
N ILE A 399 27.69 15.66 52.50
CA ILE A 399 27.38 16.74 51.54
C ILE A 399 25.94 16.53 51.00
N PRO A 400 25.13 17.61 50.88
CA PRO A 400 23.68 17.54 51.07
C PRO A 400 22.86 17.37 49.78
N VAL A 401 21.66 16.83 49.97
CA VAL A 401 20.60 16.60 48.97
C VAL A 401 19.87 17.91 48.64
N PRO A 402 19.62 18.26 47.36
CA PRO A 402 18.81 19.42 47.03
C PRO A 402 17.31 19.18 47.24
N ALA A 403 16.66 20.16 47.86
CA ALA A 403 15.26 20.16 48.28
C ALA A 403 14.27 20.25 47.11
N SER A 404 13.15 19.54 47.27
CA SER A 404 11.96 19.56 46.42
C SER A 404 10.96 20.62 46.94
N PRO A 405 10.30 21.42 46.09
CA PRO A 405 9.28 22.35 46.57
C PRO A 405 7.92 21.66 46.69
N ALA A 406 7.33 21.84 47.88
CA ALA A 406 6.05 21.30 48.30
C ALA A 406 4.84 22.04 47.69
N GLN A 407 3.74 21.29 47.59
CA GLN A 407 2.39 21.78 47.40
C GLN A 407 1.88 22.47 48.68
N GLY A 408 1.08 23.52 48.54
CA GLY A 408 0.37 24.20 49.64
C GLY A 408 -0.91 24.85 49.12
N VAL A 409 -2.01 24.62 49.83
CA VAL A 409 -3.42 24.86 49.47
C VAL A 409 -3.88 26.29 49.85
N SER A 410 -4.88 26.77 49.10
CA SER A 410 -5.91 27.82 49.30
C SER A 410 -6.12 28.45 50.69
N PRO A 411 -6.76 29.64 50.72
CA PRO A 411 -8.24 29.71 50.78
C PRO A 411 -8.93 30.06 49.46
#